data_AF-A0A7S3U100-F1
#
_entry.id   AF-A0A7S3U100-F1
#
_cell.length_a   1.000
_cell.length_b   1.000
_cell.length_c   1.000
_cell.angle_alpha   90.00
_cell.angle_beta   90.00
_cell.angle_gamma   90.00
#
_symmetry.space_group_name_H-M   'P 1'
#
loop_
_entity.id
_entity.type
_entity.pdbx_description
1 polymer ?
#
loop_
_entity_poly.entity_id
_entity_poly.type
_entity_poly.pdbx_seq_one_letter_code
_entity_poly.pdbx_strand_id
1 'polypeptide(L)'
;AHSLHRSCPGTGLAAAPGQARAGLPSPSMLCSLAIAGAAVVETPAPRDVSADALDLEAFECVQADSLECAVAAFSELVRRDPGDAFAHMWLGHIAVRQGDLARAEHAFERAVETVEARMERSDPAEQFAAKAKKAQISLSLRRVRERRAIG
;
A
#
# COMPACT_ATOMS: atom_id res chain seq x y z
N ALA A 1 -40.24 -48.68 2.25
CA ALA A 1 -39.53 -49.97 2.22
C ALA A 1 -38.12 -49.74 2.76
N HIS A 2 -37.80 -50.40 3.88
CA HIS A 2 -36.47 -50.86 4.36
C HIS A 2 -35.28 -49.88 4.27
N SER A 3 -34.83 -49.23 5.36
CA SER A 3 -34.12 -49.73 6.56
C SER A 3 -32.58 -49.74 6.45
N LEU A 4 -31.94 -48.79 7.16
CA LEU A 4 -30.72 -48.90 8.01
C LEU A 4 -29.37 -49.21 7.30
N HIS A 5 -28.22 -48.59 7.62
CA HIS A 5 -27.56 -48.58 8.92
C HIS A 5 -26.33 -47.62 8.98
N ARG A 6 -26.21 -46.90 10.12
CA ARG A 6 -25.06 -46.35 10.92
C ARG A 6 -23.62 -46.49 10.36
N SER A 7 -22.65 -45.57 10.58
CA SER A 7 -22.15 -45.08 11.88
C SER A 7 -21.15 -43.90 11.74
N CYS A 8 -21.21 -42.92 12.65
CA CYS A 8 -20.06 -42.12 13.17
C CYS A 8 -19.60 -42.75 14.51
N PRO A 9 -18.62 -42.23 15.30
CA PRO A 9 -17.56 -41.22 15.07
C PRO A 9 -16.15 -41.69 15.53
N GLY A 10 -15.11 -40.90 15.26
CA GLY A 10 -13.78 -41.08 15.85
C GLY A 10 -13.19 -39.73 16.28
N THR A 11 -13.51 -39.32 17.50
CA THR A 11 -12.88 -38.21 18.22
C THR A 11 -11.47 -38.59 18.65
N GLY A 12 -10.49 -37.75 18.31
CA GLY A 12 -9.12 -37.82 18.82
C GLY A 12 -8.65 -36.42 19.18
N LEU A 13 -8.94 -36.01 20.41
CA LEU A 13 -8.43 -34.83 21.08
C LEU A 13 -7.04 -35.16 21.65
N ALA A 14 -5.97 -34.43 21.31
CA ALA A 14 -4.87 -34.12 22.24
C ALA A 14 -3.74 -33.25 21.63
N ALA A 15 -3.43 -32.17 22.36
CA ALA A 15 -2.10 -31.61 22.64
C ALA A 15 -1.35 -30.77 21.57
N ALA A 16 -1.43 -29.45 21.72
CA ALA A 16 -0.24 -28.57 21.66
C ALA A 16 0.38 -28.46 23.08
N PRO A 17 1.61 -27.92 23.32
CA PRO A 17 2.58 -27.33 22.39
C PRO A 17 4.03 -27.90 22.54
N GLY A 18 4.75 -28.05 21.42
CA GLY A 18 6.19 -28.31 21.42
C GLY A 18 6.97 -27.01 21.26
N GLN A 19 7.43 -26.44 22.38
CA GLN A 19 8.34 -25.30 22.40
C GLN A 19 9.71 -25.71 21.82
N ALA A 20 10.03 -25.26 20.61
CA ALA A 20 11.39 -25.34 20.09
C ALA A 20 12.22 -24.19 20.70
N ARG A 21 12.88 -24.47 21.83
CA ARG A 21 13.96 -23.64 22.38
C ARG A 21 15.19 -23.81 21.48
N ALA A 22 15.33 -22.99 20.45
CA ALA A 22 16.61 -22.80 19.79
C ALA A 22 17.51 -21.93 20.69
N GLY A 23 18.75 -22.35 20.85
CA GLY A 23 19.66 -21.95 21.92
C GLY A 23 20.00 -20.46 21.97
N LEU A 24 20.14 -19.97 23.20
CA LEU A 24 20.86 -18.74 23.53
C LEU A 24 22.34 -18.93 23.18
N PRO A 25 23.00 -18.01 22.45
CA PRO A 25 24.45 -18.04 22.32
C PRO A 25 25.12 -17.57 23.62
N SER A 26 26.16 -18.30 24.04
CA SER A 26 26.97 -18.05 25.23
C SER A 26 27.63 -16.65 25.24
N PRO A 27 27.85 -16.03 26.42
CA PRO A 27 28.26 -14.64 26.55
C PRO A 27 29.79 -14.51 26.51
N SER A 28 30.41 -14.67 25.34
CA SER A 28 31.84 -14.39 25.18
C SER A 28 32.23 -14.22 23.71
N MET A 29 31.77 -13.13 23.10
CA MET A 29 32.54 -12.30 22.15
C MET A 29 31.61 -11.22 21.60
N LEU A 30 31.78 -10.00 22.11
CA LEU A 30 31.25 -8.79 21.53
C LEU A 30 31.96 -8.55 20.19
N CYS A 31 31.24 -8.66 19.09
CA CYS A 31 31.66 -8.08 17.81
C CYS A 31 30.50 -7.21 17.31
N SER A 32 30.74 -5.91 17.35
CA SER A 32 29.81 -4.83 17.07
C SER A 32 29.18 -4.95 15.68
N LEU A 33 27.88 -5.21 15.61
CA LEU A 33 27.06 -4.75 14.49
C LEU A 33 25.86 -4.01 15.07
N ALA A 34 25.96 -2.69 15.08
CA ALA A 34 24.80 -1.82 15.15
C ALA A 34 23.98 -2.06 13.87
N ILE A 35 22.98 -2.93 13.98
CA ILE A 35 21.94 -2.98 12.96
C ILE A 35 21.14 -1.69 13.15
N ALA A 36 21.48 -0.71 12.31
CA ALA A 36 20.66 0.46 12.07
C ALA A 36 19.21 -0.02 11.90
N GLY A 37 18.32 0.51 12.73
CA GLY A 37 16.90 0.15 12.72
C GLY A 37 16.36 0.31 11.30
N ALA A 38 16.19 -0.82 10.61
CA ALA A 38 15.27 -0.88 9.50
C ALA A 38 13.91 -0.57 10.12
N ALA A 39 13.41 0.64 9.87
CA ALA A 39 12.01 0.94 10.09
C ALA A 39 11.25 -0.17 9.36
N VAL A 40 10.67 -1.09 10.12
CA VAL A 40 9.68 -2.02 9.60
C VAL A 40 8.60 -1.09 9.08
N VAL A 41 8.59 -0.90 7.75
CA VAL A 41 7.39 -0.40 7.08
C VAL A 41 6.37 -1.48 7.38
N GLU A 42 5.60 -1.24 8.43
CA GLU A 42 4.47 -2.05 8.81
C GLU A 42 3.52 -1.96 7.61
N THR A 43 3.64 -2.94 6.73
CA THR A 43 2.73 -3.08 5.61
C THR A 43 1.46 -3.60 6.26
N PRO A 44 0.38 -2.79 6.32
CA PRO A 44 -0.86 -3.26 6.92
C PRO A 44 -1.30 -4.52 6.18
N ALA A 45 -1.76 -5.51 6.94
CA ALA A 45 -2.18 -6.79 6.40
C ALA A 45 -3.21 -6.61 5.27
N PRO A 46 -3.18 -7.47 4.22
CA PRO A 46 -4.13 -7.41 3.11
C PRO A 46 -5.57 -7.37 3.64
N ARG A 47 -6.33 -6.33 3.30
CA ARG A 47 -7.74 -6.22 3.72
C ARG A 47 -8.61 -7.00 2.74
N ASP A 48 -9.48 -7.87 3.23
CA ASP A 48 -10.46 -8.60 2.41
C ASP A 48 -11.69 -7.73 2.10
N VAL A 49 -11.46 -6.62 1.39
CA VAL A 49 -12.48 -5.67 0.93
C VAL A 49 -12.37 -5.53 -0.60
N SER A 50 -13.41 -5.15 -1.33
CA SER A 50 -13.30 -4.95 -2.79
C SER A 50 -12.50 -3.68 -3.12
N ALA A 51 -12.01 -3.55 -4.37
CA ALA A 51 -11.36 -2.31 -4.81
C ALA A 51 -12.32 -1.11 -4.75
N ASP A 52 -13.56 -1.28 -5.20
CA ASP A 52 -14.60 -0.24 -5.13
C ASP A 52 -14.90 0.22 -3.70
N ALA A 53 -14.88 -0.71 -2.73
CA ALA A 53 -15.05 -0.39 -1.32
C ALA A 53 -13.85 0.41 -0.77
N LEU A 54 -12.63 0.09 -1.22
CA LEU A 54 -11.43 0.84 -0.87
C LEU A 54 -11.43 2.24 -1.47
N ASP A 55 -11.91 2.40 -2.71
CA ASP A 55 -12.07 3.71 -3.32
C ASP A 55 -13.02 4.59 -2.49
N LEU A 56 -14.19 4.05 -2.13
CA LEU A 56 -15.15 4.75 -1.29
C LEU A 56 -14.53 5.15 0.07
N GLU A 57 -13.90 4.19 0.76
CA GLU A 57 -13.23 4.44 2.04
C GLU A 57 -12.15 5.51 1.92
N ALA A 58 -11.35 5.47 0.85
CA ALA A 58 -10.29 6.44 0.60
C ALA A 58 -10.86 7.86 0.47
N PHE A 59 -11.96 8.04 -0.26
CA PHE A 59 -12.62 9.34 -0.38
C PHE A 59 -13.31 9.79 0.89
N GLU A 60 -13.97 8.89 1.61
CA GLU A 60 -14.56 9.20 2.92
C GLU A 60 -13.49 9.71 3.89
N CYS A 61 -12.33 9.05 3.93
CA CYS A 61 -11.22 9.47 4.76
C CYS A 61 -10.59 10.79 4.31
N VAL A 62 -10.49 11.05 3.00
CA VAL A 62 -10.06 12.36 2.48
C VAL A 62 -11.03 13.47 2.90
N GLN A 63 -12.35 13.23 2.80
CA GLN A 63 -13.39 14.18 3.19
C GLN A 63 -13.41 14.43 4.69
N ALA A 64 -13.15 13.40 5.50
CA ALA A 64 -13.05 13.49 6.94
C ALA A 64 -11.71 14.11 7.43
N ASP A 65 -10.81 14.50 6.52
CA ASP A 65 -9.45 14.95 6.82
C ASP A 65 -8.62 13.93 7.64
N SER A 66 -8.99 12.66 7.57
CA SER A 66 -8.24 11.57 8.20
C SER A 66 -7.14 11.11 7.25
N LEU A 67 -6.00 11.80 7.30
CA LEU A 67 -4.88 11.57 6.38
C LEU A 67 -4.31 10.15 6.53
N GLU A 68 -4.23 9.63 7.74
CA GLU A 68 -3.72 8.28 8.03
C GLU A 68 -4.63 7.20 7.45
N CYS A 69 -5.95 7.35 7.61
CA CYS A 69 -6.90 6.44 7.00
C CYS A 69 -6.83 6.50 5.46
N ALA A 70 -6.79 7.70 4.89
CA ALA A 70 -6.69 7.88 3.45
C ALA A 70 -5.40 7.23 2.89
N VAL A 71 -4.26 7.42 3.58
CA VAL A 71 -3.00 6.73 3.23
C VAL A 71 -3.18 5.22 3.26
N ALA A 72 -3.81 4.65 4.28
CA ALA A 72 -4.01 3.20 4.38
C ALA A 72 -4.87 2.66 3.22
N ALA A 73 -5.97 3.33 2.91
CA ALA A 73 -6.87 2.93 1.82
C ALA A 73 -6.19 3.04 0.44
N PHE A 74 -5.54 4.17 0.12
CA PHE A 74 -4.83 4.33 -1.15
C PHE A 74 -3.58 3.43 -1.26
N SER A 75 -2.90 3.13 -0.17
CA SER A 75 -1.76 2.19 -0.19
C SER A 75 -2.21 0.76 -0.52
N GLU A 76 -3.38 0.36 -0.04
CA GLU A 76 -3.97 -0.94 -0.38
C GLU A 76 -4.39 -1.01 -1.86
N LEU A 77 -4.90 0.09 -2.43
CA LEU A 77 -5.15 0.19 -3.87
C LEU A 77 -3.86 0.03 -4.68
N VAL A 78 -2.79 0.74 -4.31
CA VAL A 78 -1.46 0.57 -4.94
C VAL A 78 -0.92 -0.85 -4.77
N ARG A 79 -1.19 -1.52 -3.64
CA ARG A 79 -0.76 -2.91 -3.42
C ARG A 79 -1.44 -3.88 -4.40
N ARG A 80 -2.71 -3.61 -4.74
CA ARG A 80 -3.51 -4.44 -5.66
C ARG A 80 -3.20 -4.15 -7.12
N ASP A 81 -3.11 -2.88 -7.47
CA ASP A 81 -2.68 -2.40 -8.76
C ASP A 81 -1.51 -1.42 -8.59
N PRO A 82 -0.26 -1.90 -8.69
CA PRO A 82 0.92 -1.04 -8.66
C PRO A 82 0.96 0.02 -9.76
N GLY A 83 0.16 -0.19 -10.83
CA GLY A 83 -0.04 0.70 -11.97
C GLY A 83 -1.29 1.57 -11.83
N ASP A 84 -1.85 1.76 -10.64
CA ASP A 84 -2.91 2.73 -10.43
C ASP A 84 -2.34 4.15 -10.27
N ALA A 85 -2.29 4.88 -11.37
CA ALA A 85 -1.89 6.29 -11.39
C ALA A 85 -2.78 7.18 -10.50
N PHE A 86 -4.04 6.80 -10.26
CA PHE A 86 -4.95 7.55 -9.42
C PHE A 86 -4.58 7.44 -7.95
N ALA A 87 -4.35 6.22 -7.46
CA ALA A 87 -3.93 5.98 -6.09
C ALA A 87 -2.58 6.66 -5.79
N HIS A 88 -1.60 6.57 -6.70
CA HIS A 88 -0.32 7.30 -6.56
C HIS A 88 -0.50 8.82 -6.48
N MET A 89 -1.38 9.38 -7.32
CA MET A 89 -1.68 10.83 -7.30
C MET A 89 -2.28 11.26 -5.96
N TRP A 90 -3.23 10.49 -5.40
CA TRP A 90 -3.83 10.81 -4.11
C TRP A 90 -2.86 10.67 -2.94
N LEU A 91 -1.99 9.65 -2.94
CA LEU A 91 -0.91 9.56 -1.97
C LEU A 91 0.01 10.78 -2.02
N GLY A 92 0.28 11.31 -3.21
CA GLY A 92 1.00 12.57 -3.39
C GLY A 92 0.29 13.76 -2.76
N HIS A 93 -1.01 13.93 -3.02
CA HIS A 93 -1.81 15.00 -2.43
C HIS A 93 -1.90 14.90 -0.91
N ILE A 94 -2.05 13.70 -0.36
CA ILE A 94 -2.09 13.48 1.09
C ILE A 94 -0.73 13.81 1.71
N ALA A 95 0.38 13.36 1.12
CA ALA A 95 1.72 13.68 1.59
C ALA A 95 1.98 15.21 1.58
N VAL A 96 1.48 15.94 0.57
CA VAL A 96 1.52 17.40 0.55
C VAL A 96 0.79 18.03 1.75
N ARG A 97 -0.37 17.48 2.14
CA ARG A 97 -1.13 17.94 3.31
C ARG A 97 -0.42 17.62 4.63
N GLN A 98 0.26 16.46 4.69
CA GLN A 98 1.10 16.06 5.83
C GLN A 98 2.41 16.86 5.93
N GLY A 99 2.77 17.64 4.90
CA GLY A 99 4.01 18.40 4.85
C GLY A 99 5.23 17.60 4.40
N ASP A 100 5.08 16.31 4.10
CA ASP A 100 6.14 15.46 3.58
C ASP A 100 6.28 15.64 2.06
N LEU A 101 7.02 16.69 1.69
CA LEU A 101 7.26 17.02 0.28
C LEU A 101 8.10 15.95 -0.44
N ALA A 102 8.94 15.20 0.28
CA ALA A 102 9.76 14.15 -0.33
C ALA A 102 8.90 12.95 -0.75
N ARG A 103 8.00 12.52 0.14
CA ARG A 103 7.02 11.46 -0.18
C ARG A 103 6.03 11.91 -1.24
N ALA A 104 5.61 13.18 -1.20
CA ALA A 104 4.74 13.74 -2.23
C ALA A 104 5.38 13.71 -3.62
N GLU A 105 6.64 14.13 -3.72
CA GLU A 105 7.41 14.12 -4.97
C GLU A 105 7.47 12.71 -5.55
N HIS A 106 7.89 11.73 -4.73
CA HIS A 106 7.99 10.34 -5.15
C HIS A 106 6.64 9.78 -5.64
N ALA A 107 5.55 10.03 -4.92
CA ALA A 107 4.23 9.54 -5.30
C ALA A 107 3.74 10.16 -6.63
N PHE A 108 3.98 11.46 -6.86
CA PHE A 108 3.65 12.08 -8.14
C PHE A 108 4.53 11.58 -9.28
N GLU A 109 5.82 11.28 -9.06
CA GLU A 109 6.68 10.65 -10.06
C GLU A 109 6.13 9.30 -10.51
N ARG A 110 5.79 8.43 -9.55
CA ARG A 110 5.16 7.13 -9.81
C ARG A 110 3.86 7.26 -10.60
N ALA A 111 3.04 8.26 -10.27
CA ALA A 111 1.81 8.53 -11.01
C ALA A 111 2.09 8.94 -12.47
N VAL A 112 3.09 9.79 -12.73
CA VAL A 112 3.49 10.18 -14.10
C VAL A 112 3.99 8.97 -14.89
N GLU A 113 4.93 8.21 -14.33
CA GLU A 113 5.50 7.01 -14.97
C GLU A 113 4.42 6.03 -15.39
N THR A 114 3.44 5.84 -14.51
CA THR A 114 2.32 4.92 -14.73
C THR A 114 1.40 5.40 -15.87
N VAL A 115 1.09 6.70 -15.91
CA VAL A 115 0.31 7.27 -17.01
C VAL A 115 1.07 7.18 -18.34
N GLU A 116 2.39 7.42 -18.34
CA GLU A 116 3.22 7.28 -19.53
C GLU A 116 3.23 5.85 -20.07
N ALA A 117 3.46 4.88 -19.18
CA ALA A 117 3.45 3.46 -19.52
C ALA A 117 2.08 2.98 -20.04
N ARG A 118 0.98 3.61 -19.61
CA ARG A 118 -0.37 3.34 -20.13
C ARG A 118 -0.60 4.01 -21.48
N MET A 119 -0.23 5.29 -21.64
CA MET A 119 -0.38 6.03 -22.89
C MET A 119 0.30 5.34 -24.08
N GLU A 120 1.49 4.77 -23.87
CA GLU A 120 2.23 4.06 -24.92
C GLU A 120 1.49 2.79 -25.39
N ARG A 121 0.63 2.21 -24.56
CA ARG A 121 -0.12 0.98 -24.84
C ARG A 121 -1.59 1.21 -25.21
N SER A 122 -2.13 2.41 -24.96
CA SER A 122 -3.54 2.74 -25.11
C SER A 122 -3.90 3.25 -26.51
N ASP A 123 -5.18 3.08 -26.89
CA ASP A 123 -5.74 3.61 -28.13
C ASP A 123 -5.78 5.17 -28.15
N PRO A 124 -5.94 5.81 -29.32
CA PRO A 124 -5.91 7.27 -29.41
C PRO A 124 -6.99 7.99 -28.57
N ALA A 125 -8.11 7.33 -28.29
CA ALA A 125 -9.20 7.90 -27.49
C ALA A 125 -8.81 7.96 -26.00
N GLU A 126 -8.23 6.89 -25.45
CA GLU A 126 -7.72 6.85 -24.09
C GLU A 126 -6.49 7.75 -23.89
N GLN A 127 -5.69 7.96 -24.94
CA GLN A 127 -4.53 8.86 -24.90
C GLN A 127 -4.90 10.31 -24.57
N PHE A 128 -6.06 10.81 -25.00
CA PHE A 128 -6.48 12.17 -24.69
C PHE A 128 -6.74 12.36 -23.19
N ALA A 129 -7.49 11.43 -22.58
CA ALA A 129 -7.76 11.45 -21.14
C ALA A 129 -6.46 11.29 -20.32
N ALA A 130 -5.58 10.39 -20.76
CA ALA A 130 -4.29 10.16 -20.12
C ALA A 130 -3.37 11.40 -20.19
N LYS A 131 -3.33 12.11 -21.33
CA LYS A 131 -2.57 13.37 -21.46
C LYS A 131 -3.05 14.44 -20.49
N ALA A 132 -4.37 14.63 -20.36
CA ALA A 132 -4.93 15.58 -19.41
C ALA A 132 -4.54 15.24 -17.97
N LYS A 133 -4.67 13.95 -17.59
CA LYS A 133 -4.28 13.48 -16.25
C LYS A 133 -2.79 13.65 -15.99
N LYS A 134 -1.93 13.32 -16.96
CA LYS A 134 -0.48 13.57 -16.87
C LYS A 134 -0.18 15.05 -16.63
N ALA A 135 -0.79 15.95 -17.40
CA ALA A 135 -0.56 17.39 -17.26
C ALA A 135 -0.90 17.88 -15.84
N GLN A 136 -2.01 17.41 -15.27
CA GLN A 136 -2.40 17.72 -13.89
C GLN A 136 -1.38 17.21 -12.87
N ILE A 137 -0.92 15.97 -13.01
CA ILE A 137 0.07 15.37 -12.10
C ILE A 137 1.42 16.11 -12.22
N SER A 138 1.86 16.42 -13.45
CA SER A 138 3.10 17.16 -13.70
C SER A 138 3.11 18.55 -13.08
N LEU A 139 1.97 19.25 -13.07
CA LEU A 139 1.83 20.53 -12.36
C LEU A 139 1.99 20.37 -10.86
N SER A 140 1.38 19.33 -10.28
CA SER A 140 1.48 19.03 -8.85
C SER A 140 2.92 18.69 -8.46
N LEU A 141 3.58 17.83 -9.24
CA LEU A 141 4.99 17.47 -9.06
C LEU A 141 5.90 18.69 -9.12
N ARG A 142 5.73 19.56 -10.13
CA ARG A 142 6.49 20.79 -10.25
C ARG A 142 6.33 21.68 -9.01
N ARG A 143 5.11 21.88 -8.54
CA ARG A 143 4.82 22.69 -7.34
C ARG A 143 5.49 22.12 -6.09
N VAL A 144 5.49 20.79 -5.93
CA VAL A 144 6.16 20.12 -4.80
C VAL A 144 7.68 20.35 -4.86
N ARG A 145 8.29 20.18 -6.03
CA ARG A 145 9.73 20.42 -6.25
C ARG A 145 10.11 21.86 -5.94
N GLU A 146 9.32 22.82 -6.41
CA GLU A 146 9.53 24.25 -6.11
C GLU A 146 9.44 24.52 -4.61
N ARG A 147 8.43 24.01 -3.92
CA ARG A 147 8.29 24.16 -2.46
C ARG A 147 9.46 23.54 -1.69
N ARG A 148 9.94 22.38 -2.15
CA ARG A 148 11.07 21.66 -1.54
C ARG A 148 12.40 22.37 -1.74
N ALA A 149 12.56 23.11 -2.84
CA ALA A 149 13.77 23.88 -3.10
C ALA A 149 13.91 25.15 -2.23
N ILE A 150 12.79 25.62 -1.65
CA ILE A 150 12.72 26.87 -0.87
C ILE A 150 12.80 26.60 0.65
N GLY A 151 12.45 25.39 1.09
CA GLY A 151 12.48 24.96 2.50
C GLY A 151 13.75 24.22 2.84
#